data_AF-A0A8T2P3N3-F1
#
_entry.id   AF-A0A8T2P3N3-F1
#
_cell.length_a   1.000
_cell.length_b   1.000
_cell.length_c   1.000
_cell.angle_alpha   90.00
_cell.angle_beta   90.00
_cell.angle_gamma   90.00
#
_symmetry.space_group_name_H-M   'P 1'
#
loop_
_entity.id
_entity.type
_entity.pdbx_description
1 polymer ?
#
loop_
_entity_poly.entity_id
_entity_poly.type
_entity_poly.pdbx_seq_one_letter_code
_entity_poly.pdbx_strand_id
1 'polypeptide(L)'
;MLIPGVNVSCSASSGGQRRRVSLGAALLQNPQLLILDEPTVGVDPVLRAKIWQHLVEIVKEGKVSVIITTHYIEEARQANVVGLMRNGSLLAEAPPEAVMKQHSTATLESAFLQLCESSDQILSKHSASHDSRQKEGSQSSESCQEESRPILRSRSSLSPEEPKFTVDWKVRVKHVVPKWRNIAALMIKTMVRMKRLPGFLCFQFLLPVIQISLMCLCIGGDPRGIPVAVVNNETSESSLSQSLLSFLDNSSVQQVPLTHSEAFAGIRNGEYWGVLGFGKNFSSYLRKRMFQPRVSLEVVEGGSVHVWQDFTNQQIALMLQKKLQEAFQAFVQNKLGSMAYLASLPIKFEEPIYGSNHTDFTTFVTPGAILSITFYLAVGLTALSFVLERKEGLLDRCWVAGVSSLETMLAHLFSQLFVISVQIILLLLFILLVFKIPNEGSLVLVIALIVLQGVTGISFGLVISAAIDDEQSANQAALGIFYPNLIISGIIWPVECIPYPLRYISLALPQTYASEALRCIMYRGWDLSRMMVWRGFAVTLGWNTFFLILATVILKLRT
;
A
#
# COMPACT_ATOMS: atom_id res chain seq x y z
N MET A 1 30.51 23.30 -17.82
CA MET A 1 29.64 24.50 -17.66
C MET A 1 28.19 24.30 -18.12
N LEU A 2 27.77 23.09 -18.54
CA LEU A 2 26.41 22.82 -19.05
C LEU A 2 25.36 22.53 -17.97
N ILE A 3 25.78 22.05 -16.79
CA ILE A 3 24.89 21.61 -15.71
C ILE A 3 24.67 22.77 -14.71
N PRO A 4 23.42 23.10 -14.32
CA PRO A 4 23.15 24.05 -13.25
C PRO A 4 23.79 23.64 -11.92
N GLY A 5 23.96 24.58 -10.98
CA GLY A 5 24.60 24.32 -9.69
C GLY A 5 23.94 23.17 -8.91
N VAL A 6 24.76 22.39 -8.19
CA VAL A 6 24.42 21.10 -7.55
C VAL A 6 23.24 21.16 -6.56
N ASN A 7 22.87 22.36 -6.08
CA ASN A 7 21.86 22.56 -5.02
C ASN A 7 20.49 23.08 -5.52
N VAL A 8 20.27 23.24 -6.82
CA VAL A 8 18.96 23.69 -7.33
C VAL A 8 18.06 22.49 -7.63
N SER A 9 16.88 22.44 -7.00
CA SER A 9 15.86 21.44 -7.35
C SER A 9 15.43 21.61 -8.80
N CYS A 10 15.34 20.51 -9.57
CA CYS A 10 14.85 20.55 -10.95
C CYS A 10 13.45 21.19 -11.04
N SER A 11 12.62 21.10 -10.00
CA SER A 11 11.32 21.78 -9.94
C SER A 11 11.43 23.31 -9.94
N ALA A 12 12.51 23.88 -9.40
CA ALA A 12 12.78 25.32 -9.36
C ALA A 12 13.65 25.81 -10.54
N SER A 13 14.15 24.90 -11.39
CA SER A 13 14.96 25.24 -12.56
C SER A 13 14.12 25.74 -13.72
N SER A 14 14.63 26.72 -14.49
CA SER A 14 13.99 27.19 -15.73
C SER A 14 13.94 26.09 -16.79
N GLY A 15 13.02 26.20 -17.76
CA GLY A 15 12.87 25.21 -18.84
C GLY A 15 14.19 24.90 -19.57
N GLY A 16 14.97 25.95 -19.91
CA GLY A 16 16.29 25.80 -20.51
C GLY A 16 17.30 25.06 -19.62
N GLN A 17 17.27 25.27 -18.29
CA GLN A 17 18.12 24.53 -17.36
C GLN A 17 17.78 23.03 -17.33
N ARG A 18 16.48 22.69 -17.31
CA ARG A 18 16.02 21.29 -17.36
C ARG A 18 16.43 20.60 -18.66
N ARG A 19 16.32 21.28 -19.80
CA ARG A 19 16.74 20.76 -21.12
C ARG A 19 18.24 20.44 -21.13
N ARG A 20 19.08 21.33 -20.57
CA ARG A 20 20.54 21.09 -20.46
C ARG A 20 20.89 19.90 -19.59
N VAL A 21 20.20 19.71 -18.46
CA VAL A 21 20.39 18.51 -17.61
C VAL A 21 20.01 17.25 -18.37
N SER A 22 18.91 17.28 -19.12
CA SER A 22 18.49 16.14 -19.96
C SER A 22 19.52 15.82 -21.05
N LEU A 23 20.07 16.82 -21.73
CA LEU A 23 21.11 16.64 -22.74
C LEU A 23 22.39 16.08 -22.10
N GLY A 24 22.82 16.62 -20.96
CA GLY A 24 23.96 16.10 -20.21
C GLY A 24 23.77 14.64 -19.78
N ALA A 25 22.55 14.27 -19.38
CA ALA A 25 22.22 12.89 -19.02
C ALA A 25 22.33 11.92 -20.20
N ALA A 26 21.94 12.34 -21.41
CA ALA A 26 22.08 11.54 -22.63
C ALA A 26 23.55 11.36 -23.04
N LEU A 27 24.36 12.41 -22.88
CA LEU A 27 25.80 12.38 -23.23
C LEU A 27 26.64 11.52 -22.28
N LEU A 28 26.23 11.33 -21.03
CA LEU A 28 26.97 10.51 -20.04
C LEU A 28 27.21 9.07 -20.48
N GLN A 29 26.35 8.51 -21.33
CA GLN A 29 26.45 7.11 -21.77
C GLN A 29 27.46 6.91 -22.90
N ASN A 30 28.06 7.98 -23.45
CA ASN A 30 28.91 7.95 -24.64
C ASN A 30 28.29 7.09 -25.78
N PRO A 31 27.04 7.36 -26.20
CA PRO A 31 26.36 6.53 -27.18
C PRO A 31 27.00 6.67 -28.57
N GLN A 32 26.96 5.60 -29.38
CA GLN A 32 27.42 5.65 -30.78
C GLN A 32 26.43 6.39 -31.69
N LEU A 33 25.15 6.46 -31.30
CA LEU A 33 24.09 7.18 -31.99
C LEU A 33 23.32 8.01 -30.97
N LEU A 34 23.22 9.32 -31.20
CA LEU A 34 22.48 10.26 -30.38
C LEU A 34 21.36 10.88 -31.20
N ILE A 35 20.11 10.64 -30.81
CA ILE A 35 18.93 11.24 -31.44
C ILE A 35 18.41 12.32 -30.50
N LEU A 36 18.39 13.57 -30.97
CA LEU A 36 17.95 14.72 -30.20
C LEU A 36 16.73 15.35 -30.87
N ASP A 37 15.61 15.30 -30.16
CA ASP A 37 14.42 16.03 -30.59
C ASP A 37 14.50 17.47 -30.09
N GLU A 38 14.58 18.45 -30.99
CA GLU A 38 14.52 19.88 -30.68
C GLU A 38 15.38 20.30 -29.45
N PRO A 39 16.71 20.05 -29.45
CA PRO A 39 17.53 20.20 -28.25
C PRO A 39 17.77 21.66 -27.81
N THR A 40 17.62 22.62 -28.72
CA THR A 40 17.97 24.04 -28.57
C THR A 40 16.79 24.94 -28.26
N VAL A 41 15.57 24.39 -28.23
CA VAL A 41 14.32 25.14 -28.03
C VAL A 41 14.20 25.64 -26.60
N GLY A 42 13.86 26.93 -26.44
CA GLY A 42 13.75 27.58 -25.13
C GLY A 42 15.10 27.84 -24.42
N VAL A 43 16.23 27.69 -25.14
CA VAL A 43 17.56 28.05 -24.66
C VAL A 43 18.00 29.38 -25.28
N ASP A 44 18.71 30.19 -24.51
CA ASP A 44 19.31 31.46 -24.93
C ASP A 44 20.21 31.29 -26.17
N PRO A 45 20.22 32.25 -27.13
CA PRO A 45 20.99 32.17 -28.37
C PRO A 45 22.49 31.88 -28.17
N VAL A 46 23.12 32.47 -27.14
CA VAL A 46 24.55 32.28 -26.86
C VAL A 46 24.82 30.85 -26.38
N LEU A 47 23.94 30.31 -25.55
CA LEU A 47 24.08 28.94 -25.06
C LEU A 47 23.79 27.90 -26.12
N ARG A 48 22.82 28.17 -27.01
CA ARG A 48 22.54 27.35 -28.18
C ARG A 48 23.77 27.17 -29.06
N ALA A 49 24.47 28.26 -29.37
CA ALA A 49 25.72 28.21 -30.14
C ALA A 49 26.78 27.34 -29.43
N LYS A 50 26.92 27.46 -28.11
CA LYS A 50 27.84 26.61 -27.33
C LYS A 50 27.44 25.13 -27.33
N ILE A 51 26.14 24.83 -27.21
CA ILE A 51 25.64 23.44 -27.29
C ILE A 51 25.95 22.86 -28.67
N TRP A 52 25.68 23.62 -29.73
CA TRP A 52 25.93 23.17 -31.09
C TRP A 52 27.41 22.92 -31.37
N GLN A 53 28.27 23.86 -30.96
CA GLN A 53 29.72 23.71 -31.06
C GLN A 53 30.19 22.43 -30.37
N HIS A 54 29.68 22.13 -29.18
CA HIS A 54 30.02 20.91 -28.45
C HIS A 54 29.57 19.64 -29.18
N LEU A 55 28.37 19.63 -29.77
CA LEU A 55 27.89 18.49 -30.57
C LEU A 55 28.77 18.26 -31.81
N VAL A 56 29.16 19.34 -32.50
CA VAL A 56 30.07 19.27 -33.66
C VAL A 56 31.46 18.76 -33.25
N GLU A 57 31.98 19.21 -32.11
CA GLU A 57 33.25 18.73 -31.54
C GLU A 57 33.19 17.22 -31.26
N ILE A 58 32.13 16.73 -30.59
CA ILE A 58 31.95 15.30 -30.31
C ILE A 58 31.90 14.45 -31.59
N VAL A 59 31.19 14.92 -32.63
CA VAL A 59 31.13 14.24 -33.93
C VAL A 59 32.50 14.21 -34.61
N LYS A 60 33.28 15.30 -34.51
CA LYS A 60 34.63 15.40 -35.10
C LYS A 60 35.67 14.56 -34.36
N GLU A 61 35.63 14.51 -33.03
CA GLU A 61 36.63 13.85 -32.19
C GLU A 61 36.45 12.32 -32.11
N GLY A 62 35.24 11.77 -32.32
CA GLY A 62 35.09 10.33 -32.55
C GLY A 62 33.69 9.73 -32.47
N LYS A 63 33.45 8.73 -33.35
CA LYS A 63 32.44 7.63 -33.39
C LYS A 63 30.97 7.88 -32.99
N VAL A 64 30.54 9.10 -32.72
CA VAL A 64 29.15 9.42 -32.40
C VAL A 64 28.46 10.01 -33.63
N SER A 65 27.40 9.37 -34.10
CA SER A 65 26.48 9.95 -35.07
C SER A 65 25.38 10.70 -34.33
N VAL A 66 25.16 11.97 -34.65
CA VAL A 66 24.10 12.78 -34.02
C VAL A 66 23.03 13.10 -35.05
N ILE A 67 21.78 12.77 -34.74
CA ILE A 67 20.60 13.14 -35.52
C ILE A 67 19.82 14.15 -34.71
N ILE A 68 19.50 15.29 -35.32
CA ILE A 68 18.83 16.40 -34.65
C ILE A 68 17.61 16.82 -35.47
N THR A 69 16.47 16.99 -34.80
CA THR A 69 15.34 17.74 -35.34
C THR A 69 15.42 19.18 -34.82
N THR A 70 15.16 20.15 -35.67
CA THR A 70 15.13 21.56 -35.28
C THR A 70 14.13 22.31 -36.14
N HIS A 71 13.42 23.25 -35.52
CA HIS A 71 12.58 24.22 -36.22
C HIS A 71 13.36 25.46 -36.68
N TYR A 72 14.63 25.58 -36.28
CA TYR A 72 15.50 26.68 -36.70
C TYR A 72 16.38 26.26 -37.89
N ILE A 73 16.01 26.71 -39.10
CA ILE A 73 16.74 26.39 -40.35
C ILE A 73 18.22 26.81 -40.29
N GLU A 74 18.55 27.89 -39.61
CA GLU A 74 19.95 28.33 -39.44
C GLU A 74 20.80 27.36 -38.60
N GLU A 75 20.20 26.55 -37.72
CA GLU A 75 20.93 25.48 -37.03
C GLU A 75 21.27 24.34 -37.99
N ALA A 76 20.34 23.97 -38.87
CA ALA A 76 20.54 22.92 -39.87
C ALA A 76 21.68 23.23 -40.84
N ARG A 77 21.97 24.51 -41.11
CA ARG A 77 23.09 24.93 -41.97
C ARG A 77 24.45 24.43 -41.48
N GLN A 78 24.63 24.23 -40.18
CA GLN A 78 25.88 23.78 -39.58
C GLN A 78 26.03 22.25 -39.56
N ALA A 79 25.02 21.50 -40.03
CA ALA A 79 25.05 20.04 -40.09
C ALA A 79 25.82 19.53 -41.31
N ASN A 80 26.36 18.31 -41.21
CA ASN A 80 27.02 17.63 -42.34
C ASN A 80 26.03 17.27 -43.45
N VAL A 81 24.81 16.88 -43.07
CA VAL A 81 23.71 16.48 -43.95
C VAL A 81 22.42 17.05 -43.39
N VAL A 82 21.55 17.57 -44.25
CA VAL A 82 20.22 18.08 -43.90
C VAL A 82 19.17 17.25 -44.61
N GLY A 83 18.21 16.75 -43.85
CA GLY A 83 16.98 16.14 -44.35
C GLY A 83 15.80 17.11 -44.18
N LEU A 84 15.16 17.51 -45.28
CA LEU A 84 13.98 18.38 -45.27
C LEU A 84 12.73 17.51 -45.44
N MET A 85 11.82 17.52 -44.46
CA MET A 85 10.62 16.67 -44.46
C MET A 85 9.34 17.49 -44.48
N ARG A 86 8.30 16.99 -45.17
CA ARG A 86 6.93 17.54 -45.15
C ARG A 86 5.91 16.42 -45.35
N ASN A 87 4.81 16.44 -44.60
CA ASN A 87 3.71 15.45 -44.68
C ASN A 87 4.21 13.99 -44.64
N GLY A 88 5.20 13.70 -43.78
CA GLY A 88 5.80 12.37 -43.67
C GLY A 88 6.76 11.97 -44.80
N SER A 89 6.95 12.83 -45.81
CA SER A 89 7.86 12.58 -46.94
C SER A 89 9.15 13.39 -46.83
N LEU A 90 10.29 12.77 -47.14
CA LEU A 90 11.58 13.45 -47.24
C LEU A 90 11.69 14.11 -48.62
N LEU A 91 11.71 15.44 -48.64
CA LEU A 91 11.77 16.25 -49.86
C LEU A 91 13.19 16.34 -50.43
N ALA A 92 14.19 16.45 -49.55
CA ALA A 92 15.59 16.53 -49.92
C ALA A 92 16.47 15.98 -48.80
N GLU A 93 17.56 15.30 -49.18
CA GLU A 93 18.61 14.83 -48.27
C GLU A 93 19.96 15.07 -48.93
N ALA A 94 20.68 16.09 -48.49
CA ALA A 94 22.02 16.39 -48.99
C ALA A 94 22.76 17.33 -48.03
N PRO A 95 24.08 17.56 -48.20
CA PRO A 95 24.78 18.63 -47.50
C PRO A 95 24.09 19.98 -47.75
N PRO A 96 24.00 20.88 -46.75
CA PRO A 96 23.28 22.16 -46.89
C PRO A 96 23.70 22.97 -48.12
N GLU A 97 25.01 23.02 -48.41
CA GLU A 97 25.55 23.71 -49.58
C GLU A 97 25.11 23.10 -50.92
N ALA A 98 24.92 21.77 -50.96
CA ALA A 98 24.46 21.07 -52.16
C ALA A 98 22.97 21.37 -52.43
N VAL A 99 22.14 21.39 -51.38
CA VAL A 99 20.72 21.78 -51.48
C VAL A 99 20.59 23.21 -52.00
N MET A 100 21.37 24.14 -51.45
CA MET A 100 21.36 25.55 -51.89
C MET A 100 21.80 25.71 -53.35
N LYS A 101 22.84 24.99 -53.78
CA LYS A 101 23.31 25.00 -55.17
C LYS A 101 22.27 24.40 -56.13
N GLN A 102 21.63 23.31 -55.75
CA GLN A 102 20.64 22.62 -56.58
C GLN A 102 19.42 23.49 -56.87
N HIS A 103 19.01 24.32 -55.91
CA HIS A 103 17.86 25.23 -56.03
C HIS A 103 18.25 26.68 -56.39
N SER A 104 19.55 26.95 -56.62
CA SER A 104 20.06 28.28 -56.96
C SER A 104 19.63 29.39 -55.98
N THR A 105 19.63 29.10 -54.68
CA THR A 105 19.20 30.05 -53.64
C THR A 105 20.34 30.50 -52.72
N ALA A 106 20.19 31.68 -52.12
CA ALA A 106 21.17 32.27 -51.20
C ALA A 106 21.01 31.78 -49.75
N THR A 107 19.84 31.26 -49.37
CA THR A 107 19.55 30.76 -48.01
C THR A 107 18.94 29.36 -48.05
N LEU A 108 19.19 28.58 -47.00
CA LEU A 108 18.58 27.25 -46.85
C LEU A 108 17.06 27.33 -46.69
N GLU A 109 16.56 28.42 -46.08
CA GLU A 109 15.13 28.69 -45.90
C GLU A 109 14.40 28.88 -47.24
N SER A 110 14.97 29.68 -48.15
CA SER A 110 14.39 29.88 -49.48
C SER A 110 14.39 28.60 -50.32
N ALA A 111 15.43 27.76 -50.21
CA ALA A 111 15.44 26.43 -50.84
C ALA A 111 14.31 25.54 -50.29
N PHE A 112 14.10 25.56 -48.98
CA PHE A 112 13.03 24.79 -48.33
C PHE A 112 11.63 25.27 -48.74
N LEU A 113 11.41 26.58 -48.84
CA LEU A 113 10.13 27.15 -49.31
C LEU A 113 9.82 26.73 -50.74
N GLN A 114 10.80 26.78 -51.66
CA GLN A 114 10.61 26.32 -53.04
C GLN A 114 10.28 24.82 -53.12
N LEU A 115 10.95 23.99 -52.31
CA LEU A 115 10.63 22.56 -52.21
C LEU A 115 9.21 22.33 -51.70
N CYS A 116 8.78 23.12 -50.72
CA CYS A 116 7.43 23.11 -50.19
C CYS A 116 6.39 23.49 -51.27
N GLU A 117 6.58 24.58 -51.99
CA GLU A 117 5.68 25.02 -53.07
C GLU A 117 5.60 23.99 -54.19
N SER A 118 6.73 23.41 -54.58
CA SER A 118 6.80 22.35 -55.59
C SER A 118 6.02 21.11 -55.14
N SER A 119 6.14 20.73 -53.88
CA SER A 119 5.37 19.63 -53.28
C SER A 119 3.86 19.92 -53.28
N ASP A 120 3.44 21.14 -52.97
CA ASP A 120 2.02 21.53 -52.95
C ASP A 120 1.42 21.57 -54.36
N GLN A 121 2.19 21.98 -55.37
CA GLN A 121 1.78 21.91 -56.77
C GLN A 121 1.61 20.48 -57.27
N ILE A 122 2.44 19.55 -56.79
CA ILE A 122 2.31 18.12 -57.12
C ILE A 122 1.06 17.53 -56.44
N LEU A 123 0.82 17.87 -55.16
CA LEU A 123 -0.35 17.41 -54.42
C LEU A 123 -1.65 17.94 -55.06
N SER A 124 -1.72 19.24 -55.38
CA SER A 124 -2.89 19.87 -56.00
C SER A 124 -3.19 19.36 -57.41
N LYS A 125 -2.17 19.01 -58.21
CA LYS A 125 -2.36 18.33 -59.51
C LYS A 125 -2.93 16.92 -59.35
N HIS A 126 -2.52 16.19 -58.33
CA HIS A 126 -3.08 14.87 -58.04
C HIS A 126 -4.54 14.96 -57.59
N SER A 127 -4.90 15.94 -56.75
CA SER A 127 -6.29 16.20 -56.33
C SER A 127 -7.18 16.62 -57.51
N ALA A 128 -6.70 17.48 -58.41
CA ALA A 128 -7.45 17.92 -59.59
C ALA A 128 -7.65 16.82 -60.66
N SER A 129 -6.73 15.84 -60.72
CA SER A 129 -6.84 14.69 -61.62
C SER A 129 -7.83 13.61 -61.14
N HIS A 130 -8.18 13.61 -59.84
CA HIS A 130 -9.14 12.66 -59.27
C HIS A 130 -10.61 13.08 -59.47
N ASP A 131 -10.89 14.38 -59.66
CA ASP A 131 -12.26 14.89 -59.88
C ASP A 131 -12.75 14.77 -61.34
N SER A 132 -11.87 14.44 -62.28
CA SER A 132 -12.20 14.37 -63.72
C SER A 132 -12.38 12.93 -64.24
N ARG A 133 -12.36 11.91 -63.37
CA ARG A 133 -12.56 10.48 -63.73
C ARG A 133 -13.59 9.75 -62.84
N GLN A 134 -14.70 10.39 -62.50
CA GLN A 134 -15.90 9.69 -61.98
C GLN A 134 -17.06 9.79 -62.97
N LYS A 135 -16.97 9.03 -64.06
CA LYS A 135 -18.09 8.50 -64.84
C LYS A 135 -17.57 7.33 -65.68
N GLU A 136 -17.58 6.13 -65.08
CA GLU A 136 -17.89 4.82 -65.71
C GLU A 136 -17.50 3.69 -64.74
N GLY A 137 -18.23 2.58 -64.84
CA GLY A 137 -18.51 1.66 -63.72
C GLY A 137 -17.43 0.63 -63.36
N SER A 138 -17.52 0.21 -62.10
CA SER A 138 -17.25 -1.14 -61.55
C SER A 138 -15.97 -1.88 -61.99
N GLN A 139 -15.00 -1.99 -61.07
CA GLN A 139 -14.47 -3.26 -60.58
C GLN A 139 -13.58 -3.07 -59.34
N SER A 140 -13.58 -4.09 -58.50
CA SER A 140 -13.09 -4.18 -57.13
C SER A 140 -11.60 -3.86 -56.92
N SER A 141 -11.37 -2.94 -55.99
CA SER A 141 -10.26 -2.77 -55.04
C SER A 141 -9.02 -3.68 -55.17
N GLU A 142 -8.04 -3.21 -55.93
CA GLU A 142 -6.61 -3.48 -55.71
C GLU A 142 -5.81 -2.18 -55.92
N SER A 143 -5.77 -1.30 -54.91
CA SER A 143 -4.85 -0.16 -54.90
C SER A 143 -4.62 0.37 -53.47
N CYS A 144 -4.03 -0.46 -52.60
CA CYS A 144 -3.48 -0.02 -51.30
C CYS A 144 -2.04 -0.52 -51.08
N GLN A 145 -1.27 -0.77 -52.14
CA GLN A 145 0.13 -1.26 -52.02
C GLN A 145 1.21 -0.29 -52.54
N GLU A 146 0.89 0.94 -52.92
CA GLU A 146 1.90 1.88 -53.44
C GLU A 146 2.49 2.88 -52.43
N GLU A 147 2.00 2.95 -51.19
CA GLU A 147 2.53 3.87 -50.16
C GLU A 147 3.82 3.40 -49.47
N SER A 148 4.47 2.35 -49.94
CA SER A 148 5.69 1.82 -49.29
C SER A 148 6.77 1.45 -50.30
N ARG A 149 7.17 2.40 -51.17
CA ARG A 149 8.44 2.30 -51.90
C ARG A 149 9.48 3.23 -51.26
N PRO A 150 10.66 2.71 -50.86
CA PRO A 150 11.73 3.56 -50.34
C PRO A 150 12.25 4.47 -51.47
N ILE A 151 12.29 5.78 -51.21
CA ILE A 151 12.60 6.85 -52.19
C ILE A 151 14.13 6.98 -52.45
N LEU A 152 14.93 6.01 -51.99
CA LEU A 152 16.37 5.96 -52.25
C LEU A 152 16.67 5.52 -53.69
N ARG A 153 16.51 6.45 -54.64
CA ARG A 153 17.02 6.32 -56.00
C ARG A 153 18.54 6.53 -55.97
N SER A 154 19.27 5.48 -55.61
CA SER A 154 20.74 5.46 -55.61
C SER A 154 21.28 5.60 -57.04
N ARG A 155 22.15 6.59 -57.23
CA ARG A 155 23.06 6.68 -58.38
C ARG A 155 24.02 5.48 -58.35
N SER A 156 23.96 4.67 -59.41
CA SER A 156 25.02 3.82 -60.00
C SER A 156 26.07 3.16 -59.09
N SER A 157 26.11 1.81 -59.21
CA SER A 157 27.28 0.91 -59.07
C SER A 157 27.99 0.83 -57.72
N LEU A 158 27.50 -0.09 -56.87
CA LEU A 158 28.24 -1.08 -56.07
C LEU A 158 27.23 -1.62 -55.05
N SER A 159 26.85 -2.88 -55.19
CA SER A 159 25.97 -3.58 -54.24
C SER A 159 26.55 -3.48 -52.82
N PRO A 160 25.92 -2.76 -51.87
CA PRO A 160 26.29 -2.87 -50.48
C PRO A 160 25.74 -4.21 -49.98
N GLU A 161 26.59 -5.08 -49.46
CA GLU A 161 26.15 -6.22 -48.65
C GLU A 161 25.24 -5.67 -47.55
N GLU A 162 23.96 -6.04 -47.54
CA GLU A 162 23.08 -5.77 -46.43
C GLU A 162 23.66 -6.47 -45.19
N PRO A 163 24.07 -5.73 -44.13
CA PRO A 163 24.56 -6.37 -42.92
C PRO A 163 23.37 -7.08 -42.26
N LYS A 164 23.32 -8.41 -42.39
CA LYS A 164 22.43 -9.27 -41.62
C LYS A 164 22.78 -9.13 -40.15
N PHE A 165 22.13 -8.21 -39.45
CA PHE A 165 22.19 -8.11 -37.99
C PHE A 165 21.43 -9.30 -37.39
N THR A 166 22.11 -10.43 -37.25
CA THR A 166 21.62 -11.54 -36.43
C THR A 166 21.74 -11.12 -34.98
N VAL A 167 20.63 -10.68 -34.38
CA VAL A 167 20.58 -10.42 -32.93
C VAL A 167 20.71 -11.75 -32.22
N ASP A 168 21.93 -12.04 -31.78
CA ASP A 168 22.29 -13.28 -31.11
C ASP A 168 21.36 -13.53 -29.90
N TRP A 169 20.68 -14.68 -29.87
CA TRP A 169 19.70 -14.98 -28.81
C TRP A 169 20.31 -14.92 -27.39
N LYS A 170 21.63 -15.16 -27.29
CA LYS A 170 22.43 -15.01 -26.07
C LYS A 170 22.48 -13.57 -25.57
N VAL A 171 22.45 -12.57 -26.46
CA VAL A 171 22.37 -11.14 -26.10
C VAL A 171 20.99 -10.84 -25.49
N ARG A 172 19.92 -11.41 -26.04
CA ARG A 172 18.55 -11.27 -25.53
C ARG A 172 18.41 -11.83 -24.10
N VAL A 173 19.02 -12.98 -23.82
CA VAL A 173 18.99 -13.60 -22.47
C VAL A 173 19.88 -12.84 -21.46
N LYS A 174 21.04 -12.31 -21.89
CA LYS A 174 21.92 -11.49 -21.02
C LYS A 174 21.28 -10.17 -20.56
N HIS A 175 20.25 -9.69 -21.26
CA HIS A 175 19.44 -8.53 -20.86
C HIS A 175 18.27 -8.88 -19.92
N VAL A 176 17.94 -10.17 -19.77
CA VAL A 176 16.84 -10.63 -18.89
C VAL A 176 17.33 -10.92 -17.46
N VAL A 177 18.60 -11.32 -17.29
CA VAL A 177 19.15 -11.60 -15.97
C VAL A 177 19.40 -10.30 -15.20
N PRO A 178 18.81 -10.13 -14.00
CA PRO A 178 18.94 -8.92 -13.22
C PRO A 178 20.40 -8.68 -12.82
N LYS A 179 20.90 -7.49 -13.13
CA LYS A 179 22.24 -7.04 -12.72
C LYS A 179 22.14 -6.35 -11.36
N TRP A 180 22.81 -6.91 -10.35
CA TRP A 180 22.83 -6.34 -9.00
C TRP A 180 23.28 -4.87 -8.98
N ARG A 181 24.21 -4.49 -9.87
CA ARG A 181 24.66 -3.09 -10.00
C ARG A 181 23.53 -2.14 -10.39
N ASN A 182 22.63 -2.55 -11.28
CA ASN A 182 21.48 -1.74 -11.70
C ASN A 182 20.48 -1.59 -10.54
N ILE A 183 20.19 -2.70 -9.86
CA ILE A 183 19.30 -2.72 -8.69
C ILE A 183 19.86 -1.81 -7.58
N ALA A 184 21.14 -1.93 -7.25
CA ALA A 184 21.80 -1.10 -6.24
C ALA A 184 21.76 0.40 -6.62
N ALA A 185 21.98 0.75 -7.89
CA ALA A 185 21.89 2.13 -8.35
C ALA A 185 20.46 2.70 -8.22
N LEU A 186 19.45 1.92 -8.57
CA LEU A 186 18.04 2.28 -8.40
C LEU A 186 17.66 2.38 -6.92
N MET A 187 18.17 1.50 -6.07
CA MET A 187 17.97 1.59 -4.62
C MET A 187 18.57 2.89 -4.05
N ILE A 188 19.79 3.25 -4.47
CA ILE A 188 20.42 4.51 -4.06
C ILE A 188 19.59 5.70 -4.55
N LYS A 189 19.08 5.67 -5.79
CA LYS A 189 18.17 6.69 -6.33
C LYS A 189 16.96 6.88 -5.41
N THR A 190 16.28 5.80 -5.06
CA THR A 190 15.08 5.83 -4.21
C THR A 190 15.41 6.29 -2.79
N MET A 191 16.53 5.83 -2.21
CA MET A 191 17.00 6.28 -0.90
C MET A 191 17.35 7.76 -0.85
N VAL A 192 18.01 8.29 -1.88
CA VAL A 192 18.32 9.72 -1.98
C VAL A 192 17.04 10.55 -2.10
N ARG A 193 16.04 10.07 -2.86
CA ARG A 193 14.73 10.73 -2.94
C ARG A 193 14.04 10.77 -1.58
N MET A 194 14.02 9.66 -0.85
CA MET A 194 13.42 9.60 0.49
C MET A 194 14.14 10.52 1.49
N LYS A 195 15.48 10.58 1.46
CA LYS A 195 16.26 11.48 2.32
C LYS A 195 15.97 12.96 2.06
N ARG A 196 15.61 13.33 0.83
CA ARG A 196 15.23 14.70 0.46
C ARG A 196 13.82 15.10 0.94
N LEU A 197 13.04 14.15 1.45
CA LEU A 197 11.67 14.36 1.96
C LEU A 197 11.57 13.96 3.44
N PRO A 198 12.26 14.66 4.36
CA PRO A 198 12.34 14.26 5.77
C PRO A 198 10.98 14.32 6.49
N GLY A 199 10.09 15.25 6.11
CA GLY A 199 8.75 15.35 6.68
C GLY A 199 7.90 14.10 6.40
N PHE A 200 7.93 13.61 5.16
CA PHE A 200 7.25 12.37 4.77
C PHE A 200 7.82 11.17 5.53
N LEU A 201 9.14 11.05 5.63
CA LEU A 201 9.80 9.95 6.33
C LEU A 201 9.49 9.95 7.84
N CYS A 202 9.49 11.13 8.47
CA CYS A 202 9.12 11.28 9.88
C CYS A 202 7.68 10.83 10.13
N PHE A 203 6.74 11.31 9.32
CA PHE A 203 5.34 10.90 9.40
C PHE A 203 5.18 9.39 9.21
N GLN A 204 5.91 8.81 8.25
CA GLN A 204 5.88 7.39 7.96
C GLN A 204 6.36 6.51 9.15
N PHE A 205 7.29 6.99 9.97
CA PHE A 205 7.75 6.27 11.16
C PHE A 205 6.86 6.51 12.38
N LEU A 206 6.27 7.70 12.49
CA LEU A 206 5.42 8.05 13.63
C LEU A 206 4.01 7.46 13.52
N LEU A 207 3.45 7.39 12.31
CA LEU A 207 2.11 6.88 12.06
C LEU A 207 1.85 5.46 12.61
N PRO A 208 2.70 4.45 12.36
CA PRO A 208 2.49 3.10 12.92
C PRO A 208 2.47 3.11 14.46
N VAL A 209 3.34 3.92 15.07
CA VAL A 209 3.44 4.06 16.53
C VAL A 209 2.16 4.70 17.10
N ILE A 210 1.64 5.73 16.45
CA ILE A 210 0.37 6.37 16.83
C ILE A 210 -0.77 5.36 16.70
N GLN A 211 -0.86 4.64 15.58
CA GLN A 211 -1.93 3.68 15.32
C GLN A 211 -1.95 2.56 16.37
N ILE A 212 -0.80 1.94 16.66
CA ILE A 212 -0.76 0.87 17.66
C ILE A 212 -1.02 1.40 19.08
N SER A 213 -0.54 2.60 19.39
CA SER A 213 -0.76 3.20 20.72
C SER A 213 -2.23 3.52 20.95
N LEU A 214 -2.92 4.09 19.95
CA LEU A 214 -4.36 4.30 20.00
C LEU A 214 -5.11 2.96 20.12
N MET A 215 -4.70 1.94 19.37
CA MET A 215 -5.30 0.62 19.44
C MET A 215 -5.22 0.03 20.86
N CYS A 216 -4.03 0.04 21.46
CA CYS A 216 -3.80 -0.52 22.79
C CYS A 216 -4.47 0.29 23.91
N LEU A 217 -4.62 1.61 23.75
CA LEU A 217 -5.26 2.46 24.76
C LEU A 217 -6.80 2.46 24.67
N CYS A 218 -7.34 2.35 23.45
CA CYS A 218 -8.79 2.51 23.24
C CYS A 218 -9.55 1.18 23.18
N ILE A 219 -8.89 0.05 22.91
CA ILE A 219 -9.58 -1.24 22.70
C ILE A 219 -9.23 -2.22 23.81
N GLY A 220 -10.28 -2.74 24.44
CA GLY A 220 -10.24 -3.95 25.25
C GLY A 220 -10.04 -3.81 26.75
N GLY A 221 -9.94 -2.58 27.26
CA GLY A 221 -9.96 -2.33 28.70
C GLY A 221 -11.38 -2.42 29.30
N ASP A 222 -11.46 -2.77 30.59
CA ASP A 222 -12.71 -2.78 31.35
C ASP A 222 -13.32 -1.37 31.44
N PRO A 223 -14.64 -1.19 31.16
CA PRO A 223 -15.29 0.11 31.30
C PRO A 223 -15.36 0.52 32.78
N ARG A 224 -15.23 1.82 33.04
CA ARG A 224 -15.15 2.39 34.39
C ARG A 224 -16.32 3.32 34.67
N GLY A 225 -16.76 3.36 35.93
CA GLY A 225 -17.82 4.25 36.39
C GLY A 225 -19.18 3.97 35.74
N ILE A 226 -19.54 2.70 35.54
CA ILE A 226 -20.84 2.33 34.98
C ILE A 226 -21.93 2.45 36.06
N PRO A 227 -22.91 3.36 35.91
CA PRO A 227 -23.98 3.53 36.89
C PRO A 227 -24.95 2.34 36.88
N VAL A 228 -25.13 1.72 38.05
CA VAL A 228 -26.04 0.60 38.28
C VAL A 228 -26.95 0.94 39.46
N ALA A 229 -28.26 0.92 39.21
CA ALA A 229 -29.26 1.18 40.22
C ALA A 229 -29.37 0.01 41.19
N VAL A 230 -29.39 0.28 42.49
CA VAL A 230 -29.49 -0.72 43.55
C VAL A 230 -30.79 -0.51 44.32
N VAL A 231 -31.70 -1.47 44.21
CA VAL A 231 -32.96 -1.50 44.94
C VAL A 231 -32.82 -2.46 46.10
N ASN A 232 -32.46 -1.95 47.27
CA ASN A 232 -32.33 -2.74 48.49
C ASN A 232 -33.46 -2.42 49.48
N ASN A 233 -34.45 -3.32 49.57
CA ASN A 233 -35.62 -3.16 50.44
C ASN A 233 -35.45 -3.86 51.80
N GLU A 234 -34.22 -4.23 52.17
CA GLU A 234 -33.93 -4.95 53.41
C GLU A 234 -33.61 -3.95 54.55
N THR A 235 -34.33 -4.05 55.66
CA THR A 235 -34.25 -3.09 56.78
C THR A 235 -33.23 -3.46 57.86
N SER A 236 -32.43 -4.51 57.66
CA SER A 236 -31.51 -5.03 58.69
C SER A 236 -30.07 -4.53 58.50
N GLU A 237 -29.47 -3.99 59.58
CA GLU A 237 -28.09 -3.47 59.58
C GLU A 237 -27.00 -4.56 59.40
N SER A 238 -27.34 -5.85 59.58
CA SER A 238 -26.44 -7.00 59.35
C SER A 238 -26.81 -7.77 58.08
N SER A 239 -27.23 -7.05 57.04
CA SER A 239 -27.76 -7.65 55.82
C SER A 239 -26.67 -8.29 54.94
N LEU A 240 -26.95 -9.51 54.49
CA LEU A 240 -26.14 -10.19 53.47
C LEU A 240 -26.16 -9.43 52.15
N SER A 241 -27.20 -8.64 51.87
CA SER A 241 -27.30 -7.77 50.69
C SER A 241 -26.21 -6.70 50.68
N GLN A 242 -26.04 -5.92 51.76
CA GLN A 242 -24.97 -4.92 51.86
C GLN A 242 -23.58 -5.56 51.81
N SER A 243 -23.43 -6.74 52.43
CA SER A 243 -22.17 -7.47 52.37
C SER A 243 -21.85 -8.00 50.97
N LEU A 244 -22.84 -8.33 50.14
CA LEU A 244 -22.61 -8.70 48.73
C LEU A 244 -22.21 -7.47 47.92
N LEU A 245 -22.92 -6.36 48.12
CA LEU A 245 -22.65 -5.08 47.44
C LEU A 245 -21.25 -4.54 47.74
N SER A 246 -20.67 -4.82 48.92
CA SER A 246 -19.29 -4.44 49.23
C SER A 246 -18.22 -5.20 48.43
N PHE A 247 -18.55 -6.34 47.82
CA PHE A 247 -17.63 -7.05 46.91
C PHE A 247 -17.71 -6.54 45.47
N LEU A 248 -18.71 -5.72 45.13
CA LEU A 248 -18.74 -5.04 43.84
C LEU A 248 -17.73 -3.90 43.86
N ASP A 249 -16.81 -3.91 42.91
CA ASP A 249 -15.81 -2.87 42.75
C ASP A 249 -16.45 -1.54 42.32
N ASN A 250 -16.38 -0.55 43.22
CA ASN A 250 -16.89 0.81 42.96
C ASN A 250 -16.13 1.56 41.88
N SER A 251 -14.94 1.11 41.46
CA SER A 251 -14.21 1.73 40.36
C SER A 251 -14.81 1.40 38.98
N SER A 252 -15.34 0.18 38.85
CA SER A 252 -15.97 -0.32 37.63
C SER A 252 -17.48 -0.09 37.63
N VAL A 253 -18.15 -0.40 38.75
CA VAL A 253 -19.61 -0.33 38.91
C VAL A 253 -19.97 0.73 39.95
N GLN A 254 -20.52 1.86 39.50
CA GLN A 254 -21.02 2.91 40.39
C GLN A 254 -22.40 2.54 40.90
N GLN A 255 -22.48 2.17 42.17
CA GLN A 255 -23.72 1.75 42.82
C GLN A 255 -24.57 2.97 43.20
N VAL A 256 -25.82 3.04 42.72
CA VAL A 256 -26.75 4.15 43.00
C VAL A 256 -28.00 3.60 43.71
N PRO A 257 -28.16 3.82 45.02
CA PRO A 257 -29.31 3.31 45.76
C PRO A 257 -30.59 4.07 45.38
N LEU A 258 -31.64 3.36 44.95
CA LEU A 258 -32.91 3.95 44.48
C LEU A 258 -34.12 3.11 44.90
N THR A 259 -35.31 3.72 44.83
CA THR A 259 -36.57 2.98 44.97
C THR A 259 -36.87 2.18 43.70
N HIS A 260 -37.72 1.15 43.81
CA HIS A 260 -38.06 0.29 42.67
C HIS A 260 -38.64 1.09 41.48
N SER A 261 -39.55 2.04 41.72
CA SER A 261 -40.13 2.85 40.64
C SER A 261 -39.12 3.77 39.98
N GLU A 262 -38.26 4.41 40.76
CA GLU A 262 -37.22 5.32 40.25
C GLU A 262 -36.17 4.56 39.46
N ALA A 263 -35.75 3.39 39.93
CA ALA A 263 -34.74 2.58 39.29
C ALA A 263 -35.17 2.10 37.90
N PHE A 264 -36.42 1.64 37.75
CA PHE A 264 -36.95 1.21 36.45
C PHE A 264 -37.30 2.38 35.52
N ALA A 265 -37.72 3.53 36.07
CA ALA A 265 -37.87 4.75 35.28
C ALA A 265 -36.50 5.25 34.77
N GLY A 266 -35.48 5.24 35.63
CA GLY A 266 -34.12 5.64 35.30
C GLY A 266 -33.47 4.77 34.23
N ILE A 267 -33.63 3.44 34.29
CA ILE A 267 -33.20 2.56 33.18
C ILE A 267 -33.90 2.94 31.87
N ARG A 268 -35.23 3.12 31.89
CA ARG A 268 -35.99 3.46 30.67
C ARG A 268 -35.59 4.82 30.09
N ASN A 269 -35.13 5.73 30.95
CA ASN A 269 -34.60 7.04 30.56
C ASN A 269 -33.11 7.00 30.14
N GLY A 270 -32.42 5.86 30.29
CA GLY A 270 -31.01 5.70 29.94
C GLY A 270 -30.02 6.21 31.00
N GLU A 271 -30.45 6.39 32.26
CA GLU A 271 -29.60 6.88 33.36
C GLU A 271 -28.74 5.76 33.97
N TYR A 272 -29.17 4.50 33.89
CA TYR A 272 -28.50 3.34 34.47
C TYR A 272 -28.41 2.19 33.47
N TRP A 273 -27.31 1.44 33.51
CA TRP A 273 -27.07 0.28 32.61
C TRP A 273 -27.64 -1.03 33.17
N GLY A 274 -28.08 -1.03 34.42
CA GLY A 274 -28.72 -2.18 35.05
C GLY A 274 -29.31 -1.86 36.42
N VAL A 275 -30.19 -2.74 36.89
CA VAL A 275 -30.83 -2.71 38.21
C VAL A 275 -30.49 -4.00 38.95
N LEU A 276 -29.98 -3.85 40.16
CA LEU A 276 -29.80 -4.93 41.14
C LEU A 276 -30.92 -4.83 42.18
N GLY A 277 -31.80 -5.83 42.21
CA GLY A 277 -32.92 -5.90 43.15
C GLY A 277 -32.71 -6.96 44.23
N PHE A 278 -32.89 -6.54 45.48
CA PHE A 278 -32.92 -7.41 46.66
C PHE A 278 -34.33 -7.45 47.25
N GLY A 279 -34.83 -8.66 47.54
CA GLY A 279 -36.11 -8.85 48.21
C GLY A 279 -36.10 -8.34 49.66
N LYS A 280 -37.27 -8.00 50.21
CA LYS A 280 -37.42 -7.48 51.59
C LYS A 280 -36.80 -8.37 52.67
N ASN A 281 -36.81 -9.69 52.45
CA ASN A 281 -36.35 -10.72 53.38
C ASN A 281 -35.14 -11.51 52.84
N PHE A 282 -34.33 -10.90 51.96
CA PHE A 282 -33.25 -11.55 51.21
C PHE A 282 -32.31 -12.38 52.08
N SER A 283 -31.75 -11.81 53.16
CA SER A 283 -30.78 -12.51 54.02
C SER A 283 -31.40 -13.71 54.73
N SER A 284 -32.65 -13.59 55.17
CA SER A 284 -33.37 -14.67 55.83
C SER A 284 -33.68 -15.82 54.87
N TYR A 285 -34.08 -15.50 53.63
CA TYR A 285 -34.41 -16.49 52.61
C TYR A 285 -33.17 -17.15 52.03
N LEU A 286 -32.09 -16.39 51.81
CA LEU A 286 -30.79 -16.94 51.41
C LEU A 286 -30.26 -17.92 52.46
N ARG A 287 -30.36 -17.59 53.75
CA ARG A 287 -29.99 -18.49 54.85
C ARG A 287 -30.85 -19.75 54.86
N LYS A 288 -32.18 -19.64 54.72
CA LYS A 288 -33.07 -20.81 54.61
C LYS A 288 -32.68 -21.70 53.43
N ARG A 289 -32.37 -21.11 52.27
CA ARG A 289 -31.93 -21.83 51.07
C ARG A 289 -30.60 -22.58 51.27
N MET A 290 -29.69 -22.05 52.09
CA MET A 290 -28.40 -22.69 52.38
C MET A 290 -28.51 -23.86 53.36
N PHE A 291 -29.36 -23.75 54.39
CA PHE A 291 -29.39 -24.71 55.50
C PHE A 291 -30.57 -25.70 55.47
N GLN A 292 -31.62 -25.43 54.70
CA GLN A 292 -32.79 -26.32 54.62
C GLN A 292 -32.77 -27.15 53.33
N PRO A 293 -32.98 -28.48 53.42
CA PRO A 293 -32.97 -29.36 52.25
C PRO A 293 -34.20 -29.18 51.34
N ARG A 294 -35.29 -28.61 51.84
CA ARG A 294 -36.50 -28.29 51.07
C ARG A 294 -36.97 -26.88 51.41
N VAL A 295 -37.11 -26.04 50.38
CA VAL A 295 -37.58 -24.65 50.49
C VAL A 295 -38.70 -24.41 49.47
N SER A 296 -39.64 -23.52 49.79
CA SER A 296 -40.70 -23.12 48.86
C SER A 296 -40.16 -22.21 47.75
N LEU A 297 -40.89 -22.12 46.63
CA LEU A 297 -40.50 -21.26 45.50
C LEU A 297 -40.32 -19.79 45.92
N GLU A 298 -41.19 -19.28 46.80
CA GLU A 298 -41.10 -17.93 47.35
C GLU A 298 -39.77 -17.67 48.09
N VAL A 299 -39.25 -18.67 48.81
CA VAL A 299 -37.96 -18.58 49.50
C VAL A 299 -36.82 -18.58 48.47
N VAL A 300 -36.94 -19.33 47.38
CA VAL A 300 -35.94 -19.34 46.30
C VAL A 300 -35.90 -17.98 45.58
N GLU A 301 -37.05 -17.45 45.19
CA GLU A 301 -37.16 -16.16 44.49
C GLU A 301 -36.77 -14.99 45.39
N GLY A 302 -37.25 -14.98 46.64
CA GLY A 302 -36.95 -13.93 47.61
C GLY A 302 -35.50 -13.96 48.12
N GLY A 303 -34.84 -15.12 48.07
CA GLY A 303 -33.42 -15.30 48.38
C GLY A 303 -32.49 -15.20 47.16
N SER A 304 -33.00 -14.83 45.99
CA SER A 304 -32.21 -14.60 44.77
C SER A 304 -32.00 -13.11 44.53
N VAL A 305 -30.84 -12.74 43.99
CA VAL A 305 -30.58 -11.37 43.52
C VAL A 305 -31.15 -11.25 42.12
N HIS A 306 -32.02 -10.28 41.90
CA HIS A 306 -32.65 -10.04 40.60
C HIS A 306 -31.85 -8.99 39.84
N VAL A 307 -31.48 -9.29 38.61
CA VAL A 307 -30.62 -8.43 37.80
C VAL A 307 -31.34 -8.13 36.50
N TRP A 308 -31.65 -6.87 36.25
CA TRP A 308 -32.18 -6.40 34.98
C TRP A 308 -31.09 -5.58 34.29
N GLN A 309 -30.72 -5.94 33.07
CA GLN A 309 -29.61 -5.32 32.35
C GLN A 309 -30.11 -4.68 31.06
N ASP A 310 -29.47 -3.57 30.68
CA ASP A 310 -29.60 -3.00 29.35
C ASP A 310 -28.60 -3.66 28.39
N PHE A 311 -29.12 -4.38 27.41
CA PHE A 311 -28.33 -5.07 26.38
C PHE A 311 -28.06 -4.23 25.12
N THR A 312 -28.48 -2.96 25.07
CA THR A 312 -28.17 -2.06 23.95
C THR A 312 -26.66 -1.90 23.74
N ASN A 313 -25.87 -1.95 24.83
CA ASN A 313 -24.42 -2.12 24.79
C ASN A 313 -24.01 -3.48 25.37
N GLN A 314 -23.82 -4.45 24.49
CA GLN A 314 -23.47 -5.83 24.86
C GLN A 314 -22.19 -5.91 25.70
N GLN A 315 -21.18 -5.06 25.45
CA GLN A 315 -19.91 -5.11 26.20
C GLN A 315 -20.11 -4.71 27.66
N ILE A 316 -20.92 -3.68 27.91
CA ILE A 316 -21.25 -3.24 29.27
C ILE A 316 -22.08 -4.33 29.99
N ALA A 317 -23.09 -4.88 29.32
CA ALA A 317 -23.94 -5.93 29.89
C ALA A 317 -23.15 -7.19 30.28
N LEU A 318 -22.30 -7.69 29.38
CA LEU A 318 -21.45 -8.87 29.62
C LEU A 318 -20.42 -8.60 30.72
N MET A 319 -19.83 -7.40 30.76
CA MET A 319 -18.95 -7.00 31.85
C MET A 319 -19.70 -7.00 33.19
N LEU A 320 -20.92 -6.46 33.24
CA LEU A 320 -21.71 -6.40 34.46
C LEU A 320 -22.06 -7.80 34.97
N GLN A 321 -22.42 -8.71 34.07
CA GLN A 321 -22.67 -10.11 34.40
C GLN A 321 -21.40 -10.78 34.98
N LYS A 322 -20.25 -10.58 34.34
CA LYS A 322 -18.96 -11.11 34.79
C LYS A 322 -18.60 -10.59 36.19
N LYS A 323 -18.61 -9.27 36.40
CA LYS A 323 -18.26 -8.64 37.68
C LYS A 323 -19.21 -9.05 38.80
N LEU A 324 -20.51 -9.17 38.52
CA LEU A 324 -21.47 -9.63 39.52
C LEU A 324 -21.24 -11.09 39.91
N GLN A 325 -20.91 -11.96 38.95
CA GLN A 325 -20.57 -13.36 39.23
C GLN A 325 -19.28 -13.48 40.04
N GLU A 326 -18.24 -12.70 39.71
CA GLU A 326 -16.99 -12.63 40.48
C GLU A 326 -17.24 -12.13 41.91
N ALA A 327 -18.03 -11.06 42.08
CA ALA A 327 -18.39 -10.52 43.39
C ALA A 327 -19.21 -11.51 44.22
N PHE A 328 -20.15 -12.23 43.61
CA PHE A 328 -20.92 -13.27 44.27
C PHE A 328 -20.05 -14.45 44.72
N GLN A 329 -19.11 -14.90 43.87
CA GLN A 329 -18.19 -15.97 44.21
C GLN A 329 -17.28 -15.57 45.39
N ALA A 330 -16.74 -14.34 45.37
CA ALA A 330 -15.94 -13.81 46.47
C ALA A 330 -16.74 -13.69 47.78
N PHE A 331 -18.00 -13.24 47.68
CA PHE A 331 -18.93 -13.17 48.80
C PHE A 331 -19.19 -14.54 49.44
N VAL A 332 -19.50 -15.56 48.63
CA VAL A 332 -19.76 -16.93 49.10
C VAL A 332 -18.52 -17.50 49.79
N GLN A 333 -17.33 -17.34 49.19
CA GLN A 333 -16.08 -17.82 49.78
C GLN A 333 -15.77 -17.15 51.11
N ASN A 334 -15.95 -15.82 51.22
CA ASN A 334 -15.67 -15.10 52.46
C ASN A 334 -16.69 -15.45 53.57
N LYS A 335 -17.99 -15.55 53.26
CA LYS A 335 -19.03 -15.79 54.27
C LYS A 335 -19.18 -17.25 54.69
N LEU A 336 -19.01 -18.19 53.77
CA LEU A 336 -19.22 -19.62 54.06
C LEU A 336 -17.91 -20.39 54.27
N GLY A 337 -16.76 -19.87 53.85
CA GLY A 337 -15.46 -20.52 54.06
C GLY A 337 -15.46 -21.98 53.59
N SER A 338 -15.26 -22.91 54.53
CA SER A 338 -15.28 -24.36 54.25
C SER A 338 -16.65 -24.89 53.78
N MET A 339 -17.73 -24.16 54.03
CA MET A 339 -19.10 -24.48 53.57
C MET A 339 -19.46 -23.84 52.24
N ALA A 340 -18.52 -23.19 51.55
CA ALA A 340 -18.77 -22.53 50.26
C ALA A 340 -19.36 -23.49 49.20
N TYR A 341 -19.08 -24.79 49.31
CA TYR A 341 -19.64 -25.83 48.44
C TYR A 341 -21.18 -25.90 48.42
N LEU A 342 -21.85 -25.40 49.47
CA LEU A 342 -23.32 -25.38 49.56
C LEU A 342 -23.97 -24.34 48.62
N ALA A 343 -23.22 -23.29 48.25
CA ALA A 343 -23.74 -22.16 47.48
C ALA A 343 -22.92 -21.85 46.21
N SER A 344 -21.76 -22.47 46.03
CA SER A 344 -20.95 -22.34 44.83
C SER A 344 -21.64 -22.95 43.62
N LEU A 345 -21.46 -22.34 42.45
CA LEU A 345 -21.89 -22.93 41.18
C LEU A 345 -21.14 -24.26 40.95
N PRO A 346 -21.81 -25.29 40.40
CA PRO A 346 -21.18 -26.59 40.12
C PRO A 346 -20.19 -26.54 38.94
N ILE A 347 -19.97 -25.37 38.35
CA ILE A 347 -19.00 -25.13 37.29
C ILE A 347 -17.85 -24.33 37.91
N LYS A 348 -16.65 -24.93 37.93
CA LYS A 348 -15.43 -24.29 38.41
C LYS A 348 -14.52 -24.02 37.22
N PHE A 349 -14.24 -22.75 36.97
CA PHE A 349 -13.21 -22.33 36.02
C PHE A 349 -11.87 -22.39 36.75
N GLU A 350 -11.01 -23.32 36.34
CA GLU A 350 -9.63 -23.42 36.84
C GLU A 350 -8.70 -22.44 36.10
N GLU A 351 -7.45 -22.37 36.54
CA GLU A 351 -6.45 -21.53 35.89
C GLU A 351 -6.27 -21.91 34.40
N PRO A 352 -6.22 -20.91 33.49
CA PRO A 352 -6.13 -21.15 32.07
C PRO A 352 -4.78 -21.78 31.71
N ILE A 353 -4.82 -22.74 30.78
CA ILE A 353 -3.62 -23.39 30.24
C ILE A 353 -2.73 -22.38 29.48
N TYR A 354 -3.35 -21.39 28.82
CA TYR A 354 -2.67 -20.32 28.10
C TYR A 354 -3.31 -18.97 28.42
N GLY A 355 -2.48 -17.95 28.64
CA GLY A 355 -2.92 -16.61 29.03
C GLY A 355 -3.10 -16.45 30.54
N SER A 356 -3.67 -15.33 30.96
CA SER A 356 -3.92 -14.99 32.37
C SER A 356 -5.43 -14.97 32.68
N ASN A 357 -5.80 -14.97 33.97
CA ASN A 357 -7.21 -14.86 34.40
C ASN A 357 -7.83 -13.50 34.05
N HIS A 358 -7.01 -12.48 33.82
CA HIS A 358 -7.41 -11.11 33.51
C HIS A 358 -6.80 -10.70 32.17
N THR A 359 -7.14 -11.41 31.09
CA THR A 359 -6.75 -10.99 29.74
C THR A 359 -7.72 -9.97 29.18
N ASP A 360 -7.18 -8.80 28.86
CA ASP A 360 -7.91 -7.77 28.10
C ASP A 360 -8.08 -8.20 26.65
N PHE A 361 -9.17 -7.76 26.03
CA PHE A 361 -9.43 -8.01 24.61
C PHE A 361 -8.34 -7.41 23.70
N THR A 362 -7.56 -6.46 24.21
CA THR A 362 -6.35 -5.92 23.58
C THR A 362 -5.39 -7.04 23.17
N THR A 363 -5.18 -8.03 24.05
CA THR A 363 -4.27 -9.15 23.78
C THR A 363 -4.71 -9.99 22.59
N PHE A 364 -6.01 -10.11 22.34
CA PHE A 364 -6.52 -10.81 21.17
C PHE A 364 -6.22 -10.03 19.88
N VAL A 365 -6.46 -8.72 19.87
CA VAL A 365 -6.41 -7.91 18.66
C VAL A 365 -4.99 -7.47 18.28
N THR A 366 -4.12 -7.23 19.26
CA THR A 366 -2.78 -6.65 19.05
C THR A 366 -1.95 -7.36 17.97
N PRO A 367 -1.76 -8.69 17.97
CA PRO A 367 -0.92 -9.34 16.95
C PRO A 367 -1.47 -9.15 15.53
N GLY A 368 -2.79 -9.27 15.36
CA GLY A 368 -3.42 -9.03 14.06
C GLY A 368 -3.29 -7.56 13.63
N ALA A 369 -3.46 -6.62 14.56
CA ALA A 369 -3.29 -5.20 14.30
C ALA A 369 -1.88 -4.85 13.83
N ILE A 370 -0.83 -5.43 14.44
CA ILE A 370 0.57 -5.25 13.98
C ILE A 370 0.71 -5.63 12.52
N LEU A 371 0.24 -6.83 12.15
CA LEU A 371 0.33 -7.33 10.78
C LEU A 371 -0.43 -6.44 9.80
N SER A 372 -1.61 -5.95 10.17
CA SER A 372 -2.38 -5.01 9.34
C SER A 372 -1.72 -3.66 9.18
N ILE A 373 -1.22 -3.08 10.27
CA ILE A 373 -0.50 -1.80 10.22
C ILE A 373 0.72 -1.94 9.31
N THR A 374 1.55 -2.97 9.51
CA THR A 374 2.75 -3.20 8.67
C THR A 374 2.38 -3.48 7.22
N PHE A 375 1.38 -4.34 6.95
CA PHE A 375 0.96 -4.68 5.60
C PHE A 375 0.47 -3.44 4.83
N TYR A 376 -0.43 -2.65 5.40
CA TYR A 376 -1.06 -1.55 4.68
C TYR A 376 -0.19 -0.30 4.58
N LEU A 377 0.69 -0.04 5.54
CA LEU A 377 1.71 1.00 5.39
C LEU A 377 2.67 0.65 4.25
N ALA A 378 3.02 -0.63 4.10
CA ALA A 378 3.83 -1.11 2.99
C ALA A 378 3.10 -0.96 1.63
N VAL A 379 1.82 -1.31 1.57
CA VAL A 379 0.98 -1.16 0.37
C VAL A 379 0.90 0.30 -0.06
N GLY A 380 0.48 1.19 0.84
CA GLY A 380 0.26 2.60 0.53
C GLY A 380 1.54 3.29 0.07
N LEU A 381 2.65 3.06 0.78
CA LEU A 381 3.91 3.69 0.45
C LEU A 381 4.47 3.18 -0.89
N THR A 382 4.36 1.88 -1.17
CA THR A 382 4.83 1.31 -2.45
C THR A 382 3.97 1.77 -3.61
N ALA A 383 2.64 1.73 -3.47
CA ALA A 383 1.71 2.15 -4.50
C ALA A 383 1.95 3.62 -4.88
N LEU A 384 2.04 4.50 -3.87
CA LEU A 384 2.32 5.92 -4.06
C LEU A 384 3.68 6.17 -4.71
N SER A 385 4.76 5.57 -4.18
CA SER A 385 6.12 5.79 -4.68
C SER A 385 6.27 5.35 -6.14
N PHE A 386 5.65 4.24 -6.53
CA PHE A 386 5.76 3.73 -7.89
C PHE A 386 4.93 4.56 -8.88
N VAL A 387 3.69 4.92 -8.52
CA VAL A 387 2.83 5.77 -9.36
C VAL A 387 3.45 7.16 -9.57
N LEU A 388 4.04 7.75 -8.52
CA LEU A 388 4.77 9.02 -8.64
C LEU A 388 5.95 8.93 -9.61
N GLU A 389 6.75 7.87 -9.55
CA GLU A 389 7.86 7.67 -10.49
C GLU A 389 7.39 7.52 -11.94
N ARG A 390 6.23 6.88 -12.15
CA ARG A 390 5.61 6.77 -13.47
C ARG A 390 5.14 8.13 -13.99
N LYS A 391 4.40 8.88 -13.17
CA LYS A 391 3.86 10.20 -13.53
C LYS A 391 4.97 11.21 -13.87
N GLU A 392 6.14 11.07 -13.25
CA GLU A 392 7.32 11.89 -13.53
C GLU A 392 8.11 11.45 -14.79
N GLY A 393 7.71 10.37 -15.46
CA GLY A 393 8.40 9.79 -16.62
C GLY A 393 9.77 9.20 -16.28
N LEU A 394 10.05 8.90 -15.01
CA LEU A 394 11.34 8.34 -14.59
C LEU A 394 11.46 6.86 -14.94
N LEU A 395 10.35 6.13 -14.95
CA LEU A 395 10.34 4.71 -15.33
C LEU A 395 10.74 4.53 -16.80
N ASP A 396 10.16 5.31 -17.70
CA ASP A 396 10.47 5.25 -19.14
C ASP A 396 11.95 5.54 -19.40
N ARG A 397 12.52 6.55 -18.71
CA ARG A 397 13.94 6.86 -18.80
C ARG A 397 14.83 5.72 -18.32
N CYS A 398 14.42 4.99 -17.28
CA CYS A 398 15.16 3.82 -16.80
C CYS A 398 15.09 2.68 -17.82
N TRP A 399 13.93 2.43 -18.41
CA TRP A 399 13.76 1.38 -19.42
C TRP A 399 14.55 1.69 -20.69
N VAL A 400 14.56 2.94 -21.16
CA VAL A 400 15.39 3.40 -22.29
C VAL A 400 16.88 3.26 -21.98
N ALA A 401 17.30 3.48 -20.73
CA ALA A 401 18.68 3.24 -20.30
C ALA A 401 19.07 1.74 -20.23
N GLY A 402 18.16 0.82 -20.57
CA GLY A 402 18.40 -0.62 -20.63
C GLY A 402 18.18 -1.35 -19.29
N VAL A 403 17.46 -0.74 -18.35
CA VAL A 403 17.05 -1.37 -17.09
C VAL A 403 15.80 -2.22 -17.32
N SER A 404 15.80 -3.46 -16.84
CA SER A 404 14.65 -4.37 -16.95
C SER A 404 13.53 -3.98 -15.97
N SER A 405 12.26 -4.22 -16.34
CA SER A 405 11.11 -4.02 -15.44
C SER A 405 11.27 -4.79 -14.12
N LEU A 406 11.82 -6.01 -14.18
CA LEU A 406 12.11 -6.81 -12.98
C LEU A 406 13.17 -6.16 -12.08
N GLU A 407 14.19 -5.53 -12.65
CA GLU A 407 15.21 -4.80 -11.88
C GLU A 407 14.59 -3.60 -11.17
N THR A 408 13.68 -2.87 -11.83
CA THR A 408 12.96 -1.75 -11.21
C THR A 408 12.05 -2.20 -10.06
N MET A 409 11.34 -3.32 -10.21
CA MET A 409 10.48 -3.87 -9.16
C MET A 409 11.30 -4.37 -7.96
N LEU A 410 12.38 -5.11 -8.20
CA LEU A 410 13.28 -5.58 -7.14
C LEU A 410 13.94 -4.42 -6.40
N ALA A 411 14.36 -3.37 -7.12
CA ALA A 411 14.92 -2.17 -6.49
C ALA A 411 13.92 -1.49 -5.56
N HIS A 412 12.64 -1.38 -5.96
CA HIS A 412 11.58 -0.89 -5.08
C HIS A 412 11.38 -1.82 -3.88
N LEU A 413 11.29 -3.14 -4.10
CA LEU A 413 11.15 -4.13 -3.04
C LEU A 413 12.22 -3.98 -1.94
N PHE A 414 13.50 -3.95 -2.33
CA PHE A 414 14.61 -3.83 -1.37
C PHE A 414 14.69 -2.44 -0.73
N SER A 415 14.37 -1.37 -1.47
CA SER A 415 14.35 -0.01 -0.90
C SER A 415 13.29 0.12 0.18
N GLN A 416 12.10 -0.44 -0.06
CA GLN A 416 11.00 -0.38 0.90
C GLN A 416 11.17 -1.32 2.08
N LEU A 417 11.85 -2.45 1.88
CA LEU A 417 12.18 -3.37 2.98
C LEU A 417 12.99 -2.67 4.09
N PHE A 418 13.89 -1.76 3.73
CA PHE A 418 14.65 -0.96 4.71
C PHE A 418 13.73 -0.07 5.55
N VAL A 419 12.80 0.65 4.92
CA VAL A 419 11.85 1.54 5.62
C VAL A 419 10.94 0.74 6.54
N ILE A 420 10.41 -0.38 6.04
CA ILE A 420 9.53 -1.27 6.81
C ILE A 420 10.28 -1.91 7.99
N SER A 421 11.55 -2.27 7.82
CA SER A 421 12.35 -2.85 8.91
C SER A 421 12.45 -1.88 10.09
N VAL A 422 12.66 -0.59 9.83
CA VAL A 422 12.67 0.46 10.87
C VAL A 422 11.29 0.57 11.54
N GLN A 423 10.20 0.56 10.76
CA GLN A 423 8.84 0.60 11.31
C GLN A 423 8.53 -0.61 12.21
N ILE A 424 8.94 -1.81 11.81
CA ILE A 424 8.72 -3.05 12.57
C ILE A 424 9.46 -2.97 13.91
N ILE A 425 10.71 -2.49 13.91
CA ILE A 425 11.49 -2.30 15.15
C ILE A 425 10.77 -1.33 16.08
N LEU A 426 10.27 -0.20 15.57
CA LEU A 426 9.52 0.78 16.36
C LEU A 426 8.21 0.20 16.92
N LEU A 427 7.46 -0.54 16.11
CA LEU A 427 6.22 -1.20 16.53
C LEU A 427 6.48 -2.22 17.64
N LEU A 428 7.48 -3.09 17.48
CA LEU A 428 7.83 -4.09 18.48
C LEU A 428 8.33 -3.46 19.78
N LEU A 429 9.10 -2.37 19.70
CA LEU A 429 9.55 -1.62 20.87
C LEU A 429 8.37 -1.11 21.70
N PHE A 430 7.36 -0.51 21.06
CA PHE A 430 6.18 -0.01 21.77
C PHE A 430 5.37 -1.14 22.40
N ILE A 431 5.18 -2.25 21.69
CA ILE A 431 4.32 -3.34 22.15
C ILE A 431 4.96 -4.10 23.31
N LEU A 432 6.25 -4.38 23.23
CA LEU A 432 6.96 -5.17 24.23
C LEU A 432 7.42 -4.31 25.42
N LEU A 433 7.90 -3.09 25.21
CA LEU A 433 8.45 -2.25 26.29
C LEU A 433 7.42 -1.28 26.89
N VAL A 434 6.61 -0.63 26.07
CA VAL A 434 5.67 0.41 26.53
C VAL A 434 4.38 -0.22 27.04
N PHE A 435 3.74 -1.06 26.22
CA PHE A 435 2.47 -1.72 26.55
C PHE A 435 2.64 -3.06 27.26
N LYS A 436 3.86 -3.60 27.34
CA LYS A 436 4.19 -4.86 28.04
C LYS A 436 3.30 -6.03 27.64
N ILE A 437 2.97 -6.13 26.36
CA ILE A 437 2.17 -7.23 25.83
C ILE A 437 2.99 -8.53 25.95
N PRO A 438 2.43 -9.61 26.52
CA PRO A 438 3.21 -10.81 26.78
C PRO A 438 3.60 -11.50 25.47
N ASN A 439 4.83 -12.00 25.44
CA ASN A 439 5.39 -12.76 24.34
C ASN A 439 6.17 -13.97 24.90
N GLU A 440 5.53 -15.13 24.88
CA GLU A 440 6.07 -16.41 25.33
C GLU A 440 6.90 -17.12 24.25
N GLY A 441 6.73 -16.75 22.99
CA GLY A 441 7.39 -17.39 21.85
C GLY A 441 8.70 -16.74 21.41
N SER A 442 9.32 -17.36 20.40
CA SER A 442 10.55 -16.85 19.77
C SER A 442 10.31 -15.53 19.06
N LEU A 443 11.02 -14.48 19.51
CA LEU A 443 11.03 -13.16 18.86
C LEU A 443 11.48 -13.23 17.39
N VAL A 444 12.32 -14.20 17.04
CA VAL A 444 12.80 -14.37 15.66
C VAL A 444 11.64 -14.77 14.74
N LEU A 445 10.75 -15.66 15.19
CA LEU A 445 9.58 -16.07 14.40
C LEU A 445 8.56 -14.93 14.27
N VAL A 446 8.38 -14.16 15.35
CA VAL A 446 7.55 -12.94 15.35
C VAL A 446 8.06 -11.95 14.30
N ILE A 447 9.34 -11.59 14.36
CA ILE A 447 9.95 -10.64 13.41
C ILE A 447 9.88 -11.20 11.98
N ALA A 448 10.21 -12.47 11.79
CA ALA A 448 10.19 -13.10 10.46
C ALA A 448 8.80 -13.04 9.81
N LEU A 449 7.74 -13.33 10.57
CA LEU A 449 6.37 -13.28 10.06
C LEU A 449 5.92 -11.86 9.75
N ILE A 450 6.25 -10.88 10.61
CA ILE A 450 5.91 -9.47 10.38
C ILE A 450 6.65 -8.92 9.15
N VAL A 451 7.94 -9.23 9.00
CA VAL A 451 8.72 -8.85 7.81
C VAL A 451 8.13 -9.49 6.56
N LEU A 452 7.81 -10.78 6.58
CA LEU A 452 7.20 -11.48 5.45
C LEU A 452 5.85 -10.86 5.07
N GLN A 453 5.06 -10.44 6.06
CA GLN A 453 3.81 -9.74 5.82
C GLN A 453 4.03 -8.34 5.22
N GLY A 454 5.04 -7.60 5.69
CA GLY A 454 5.45 -6.33 5.10
C GLY A 454 5.87 -6.48 3.63
N VAL A 455 6.66 -7.51 3.32
CA VAL A 455 7.04 -7.85 1.94
C VAL A 455 5.81 -8.16 1.08
N THR A 456 4.85 -8.92 1.62
CA THR A 456 3.58 -9.21 0.93
C THR A 456 2.78 -7.92 0.67
N GLY A 457 2.81 -6.97 1.60
CA GLY A 457 2.23 -5.64 1.42
C GLY A 457 2.91 -4.82 0.32
N ILE A 458 4.25 -4.86 0.24
CA ILE A 458 4.99 -4.23 -0.87
C ILE A 458 4.54 -4.84 -2.21
N SER A 459 4.52 -6.16 -2.30
CA SER A 459 4.12 -6.88 -3.52
C SER A 459 2.68 -6.56 -3.94
N PHE A 460 1.76 -6.47 -2.98
CA PHE A 460 0.39 -6.04 -3.27
C PHE A 460 0.30 -4.56 -3.70
N GLY A 461 1.09 -3.68 -3.08
CA GLY A 461 1.23 -2.28 -3.51
C GLY A 461 1.75 -2.14 -4.95
N LEU A 462 2.67 -3.02 -5.37
CA LEU A 462 3.13 -3.09 -6.76
C LEU A 462 1.99 -3.49 -7.72
N VAL A 463 1.13 -4.45 -7.34
CA VAL A 463 -0.06 -4.81 -8.14
C VAL A 463 -0.99 -3.61 -8.32
N ILE A 464 -1.30 -2.88 -7.24
CA ILE A 464 -2.15 -1.68 -7.29
C ILE A 464 -1.53 -0.64 -8.23
N SER A 465 -0.23 -0.37 -8.07
CA SER A 465 0.48 0.60 -8.92
C SER A 465 0.57 0.17 -10.39
N ALA A 466 0.59 -1.13 -10.68
CA ALA A 466 0.61 -1.64 -12.04
C ALA A 466 -0.74 -1.41 -12.75
N ALA A 467 -1.84 -1.59 -12.01
CA ALA A 467 -3.20 -1.45 -12.52
C ALA A 467 -3.66 0.02 -12.63
N ILE A 468 -3.28 0.89 -11.69
CA ILE A 468 -3.80 2.26 -11.57
C ILE A 468 -2.72 3.29 -11.93
N ASP A 469 -3.08 4.32 -12.71
CA ASP A 469 -2.16 5.39 -13.13
C ASP A 469 -2.19 6.62 -12.25
N ASP A 470 -3.35 6.90 -11.66
CA ASP A 470 -3.54 8.11 -10.87
C ASP A 470 -3.25 7.86 -9.38
N GLU A 471 -2.60 8.83 -8.76
CA GLU A 471 -2.19 8.80 -7.36
C GLU A 471 -3.40 8.73 -6.41
N GLN A 472 -4.44 9.52 -6.67
CA GLN A 472 -5.62 9.58 -5.81
C GLN A 472 -6.40 8.27 -5.92
N SER A 473 -6.54 7.76 -7.15
CA SER A 473 -7.20 6.48 -7.41
C SER A 473 -6.47 5.30 -6.76
N ALA A 474 -5.13 5.31 -6.77
CA ALA A 474 -4.33 4.26 -6.12
C ALA A 474 -4.49 4.27 -4.60
N ASN A 475 -4.51 5.45 -3.98
CA ASN A 475 -4.76 5.59 -2.54
C ASN A 475 -6.19 5.18 -2.16
N GLN A 476 -7.19 5.55 -2.96
CA GLN A 476 -8.57 5.12 -2.75
C GLN A 476 -8.73 3.60 -2.87
N ALA A 477 -8.04 2.96 -3.83
CA ALA A 477 -8.05 1.50 -3.95
C ALA A 477 -7.39 0.82 -2.73
N ALA A 478 -6.25 1.33 -2.26
CA ALA A 478 -5.59 0.81 -1.07
C ALA A 478 -6.47 0.94 0.19
N LEU A 479 -7.12 2.10 0.38
CA LEU A 479 -8.04 2.34 1.50
C LEU A 479 -9.35 1.54 1.38
N GLY A 480 -9.88 1.36 0.17
CA GLY A 480 -11.08 0.59 -0.08
C GLY A 480 -10.91 -0.90 0.25
N ILE A 481 -9.70 -1.42 0.08
CA ILE A 481 -9.35 -2.81 0.42
C ILE A 481 -9.00 -2.96 1.91
N PHE A 482 -8.58 -1.88 2.57
CA PHE A 482 -8.19 -1.89 3.99
C PHE A 482 -9.27 -2.39 4.93
N TYR A 483 -10.40 -1.70 4.99
CA TYR A 483 -11.43 -2.00 5.99
C TYR A 483 -12.08 -3.37 5.81
N PRO A 484 -12.48 -3.80 4.59
CA PRO A 484 -13.05 -5.13 4.41
C PRO A 484 -12.10 -6.25 4.84
N ASN A 485 -10.81 -6.12 4.50
CA ASN A 485 -9.81 -7.12 4.90
C ASN A 485 -9.61 -7.11 6.42
N LEU A 486 -9.56 -5.94 7.07
CA LEU A 486 -9.42 -5.85 8.52
C LEU A 486 -10.56 -6.56 9.27
N ILE A 487 -11.80 -6.42 8.78
CA ILE A 487 -13.00 -7.03 9.39
C ILE A 487 -13.05 -8.53 9.11
N ILE A 488 -12.79 -8.95 7.87
CA ILE A 488 -12.99 -10.33 7.41
C ILE A 488 -11.79 -11.23 7.78
N SER A 489 -10.59 -10.69 7.97
CA SER A 489 -9.36 -11.49 8.22
C SER A 489 -9.24 -12.08 9.63
N GLY A 490 -10.23 -11.89 10.50
CA GLY A 490 -10.21 -12.47 11.84
C GLY A 490 -9.31 -11.73 12.84
N ILE A 491 -8.96 -10.47 12.55
CA ILE A 491 -8.07 -9.64 13.37
C ILE A 491 -8.84 -8.98 14.52
N ILE A 492 -9.97 -8.35 14.20
CA ILE A 492 -10.82 -7.71 15.21
C ILE A 492 -11.68 -8.76 15.91
N TRP A 493 -12.28 -9.68 15.15
CA TRP A 493 -13.22 -10.66 15.68
C TRP A 493 -12.88 -12.07 15.19
N PRO A 494 -13.15 -13.14 15.96
CA PRO A 494 -12.88 -14.51 15.52
C PRO A 494 -13.54 -14.87 14.18
N VAL A 495 -12.83 -15.64 13.35
CA VAL A 495 -13.29 -16.07 12.01
C VAL A 495 -14.54 -16.95 12.09
N GLU A 496 -14.74 -17.60 13.23
CA GLU A 496 -15.91 -18.43 13.56
C GLU A 496 -17.22 -17.65 13.55
N CYS A 497 -17.17 -16.33 13.78
CA CYS A 497 -18.35 -15.47 13.77
C CYS A 497 -18.76 -15.01 12.36
N ILE A 498 -17.93 -15.29 11.34
CA ILE A 498 -18.17 -14.84 9.98
C ILE A 498 -19.20 -15.78 9.30
N PRO A 499 -20.25 -15.24 8.63
CA PRO A 499 -21.22 -16.04 7.90
C PRO A 499 -20.58 -16.96 6.85
N TYR A 500 -21.17 -18.14 6.63
CA TYR A 500 -20.60 -19.20 5.79
C TYR A 500 -20.04 -18.75 4.42
N PRO A 501 -20.72 -17.92 3.60
CA PRO A 501 -20.17 -17.49 2.32
C PRO A 501 -18.92 -16.61 2.46
N LEU A 502 -18.93 -15.68 3.43
CA LEU A 502 -17.82 -14.76 3.70
C LEU A 502 -16.64 -15.46 4.38
N ARG A 503 -16.87 -16.57 5.06
CA ARG A 503 -15.82 -17.35 5.71
C ARG A 503 -14.84 -17.95 4.71
N TYR A 504 -15.29 -18.39 3.54
CA TYR A 504 -14.38 -18.86 2.48
C TYR A 504 -13.50 -17.73 1.94
N ILE A 505 -14.05 -16.52 1.81
CA ILE A 505 -13.28 -15.33 1.41
C ILE A 505 -12.24 -15.01 2.49
N SER A 506 -12.64 -15.05 3.76
CA SER A 506 -11.72 -14.86 4.90
C SER A 506 -10.51 -15.78 4.83
N LEU A 507 -10.73 -17.07 4.60
CA LEU A 507 -9.65 -18.05 4.53
C LEU A 507 -8.74 -17.86 3.30
N ALA A 508 -9.20 -17.18 2.26
CA ALA A 508 -8.37 -16.84 1.11
C ALA A 508 -7.49 -15.60 1.36
N LEU A 509 -7.84 -14.72 2.29
CA LEU A 509 -7.11 -13.46 2.50
C LEU A 509 -5.67 -13.70 3.01
N PRO A 510 -4.69 -12.87 2.58
CA PRO A 510 -3.28 -13.05 2.95
C PRO A 510 -3.00 -12.82 4.43
N GLN A 511 -3.89 -12.14 5.17
CA GLN A 511 -3.66 -11.78 6.57
C GLN A 511 -4.24 -12.80 7.57
N THR A 512 -5.22 -13.59 7.16
CA THR A 512 -6.01 -14.41 8.08
C THR A 512 -5.16 -15.43 8.82
N TYR A 513 -4.47 -16.30 8.08
CA TYR A 513 -3.59 -17.30 8.67
C TYR A 513 -2.32 -16.70 9.29
N ALA A 514 -1.84 -15.57 8.78
CA ALA A 514 -0.71 -14.86 9.38
C ALA A 514 -1.07 -14.32 10.78
N SER A 515 -2.27 -13.76 10.95
CA SER A 515 -2.76 -13.26 12.24
C SER A 515 -2.96 -14.37 13.27
N GLU A 516 -3.48 -15.53 12.83
CA GLU A 516 -3.65 -16.71 13.67
C GLU A 516 -2.29 -17.29 14.10
N ALA A 517 -1.35 -17.42 13.16
CA ALA A 517 0.01 -17.89 13.44
C ALA A 517 0.72 -16.96 14.43
N LEU A 518 0.64 -15.64 14.24
CA LEU A 518 1.29 -14.69 15.13
C LEU A 518 0.72 -14.73 16.55
N ARG A 519 -0.61 -14.84 16.71
CA ARG A 519 -1.27 -15.06 18.02
C ARG A 519 -0.76 -16.34 18.69
N CYS A 520 -0.62 -17.44 17.94
CA CYS A 520 -0.12 -18.70 18.48
C CYS A 520 1.35 -18.61 18.90
N ILE A 521 2.19 -17.91 18.14
CA ILE A 521 3.59 -17.71 18.51
C ILE A 521 3.69 -16.86 19.79
N MET A 522 3.03 -15.69 19.81
CA MET A 522 3.17 -14.73 20.92
C MET A 522 2.59 -15.26 22.23
N TYR A 523 1.40 -15.86 22.23
CA TYR A 523 0.72 -16.22 23.49
C TYR A 523 0.80 -17.69 23.87
N ARG A 524 0.99 -18.59 22.88
CA ARG A 524 1.11 -20.03 23.16
C ARG A 524 2.55 -20.53 23.11
N GLY A 525 3.50 -19.70 22.67
CA GLY A 525 4.90 -20.08 22.54
C GLY A 525 5.15 -21.17 21.50
N TRP A 526 4.28 -21.29 20.49
CA TRP A 526 4.38 -22.39 19.53
C TRP A 526 5.44 -22.14 18.45
N ASP A 527 6.23 -23.17 18.16
CA ASP A 527 7.20 -23.21 17.08
C ASP A 527 6.60 -23.59 15.72
N LEU A 528 7.45 -23.56 14.68
CA LEU A 528 7.13 -23.97 13.31
C LEU A 528 6.68 -25.43 13.15
N SER A 529 6.83 -26.28 14.18
CA SER A 529 6.35 -27.67 14.15
C SER A 529 4.82 -27.77 14.11
N ARG A 530 4.10 -26.75 14.60
CA ARG A 530 2.65 -26.75 14.67
C ARG A 530 2.02 -26.26 13.37
N MET A 531 0.96 -26.95 12.93
CA MET A 531 0.23 -26.63 11.70
C MET A 531 -0.27 -25.18 11.64
N MET A 532 -0.81 -24.66 12.75
CA MET A 532 -1.30 -23.29 12.80
C MET A 532 -0.19 -22.26 12.54
N VAL A 533 1.06 -22.57 12.91
CA VAL A 533 2.20 -21.66 12.73
C VAL A 533 2.75 -21.75 11.32
N TRP A 534 3.18 -22.92 10.84
CA TRP A 534 3.82 -23.03 9.52
C TRP A 534 2.88 -22.71 8.37
N ARG A 535 1.56 -22.97 8.51
CA ARG A 535 0.56 -22.59 7.52
C ARG A 535 0.51 -21.08 7.30
N GLY A 536 0.68 -20.29 8.36
CA GLY A 536 0.77 -18.83 8.26
C GLY A 536 1.91 -18.41 7.34
N PHE A 537 3.12 -18.91 7.58
CA PHE A 537 4.28 -18.62 6.73
C PHE A 537 4.10 -19.10 5.29
N ALA A 538 3.60 -20.31 5.08
CA ALA A 538 3.41 -20.90 3.76
C ALA A 538 2.39 -20.11 2.93
N VAL A 539 1.25 -19.72 3.51
CA VAL A 539 0.22 -18.95 2.82
C VAL A 539 0.72 -17.54 2.49
N THR A 540 1.41 -16.88 3.42
CA THR A 540 1.98 -15.55 3.17
C THR A 540 3.02 -15.61 2.05
N LEU A 541 3.89 -16.62 2.04
CA LEU A 541 4.87 -16.81 0.95
C LEU A 541 4.18 -17.06 -0.40
N GLY A 542 3.13 -17.89 -0.41
CA GLY A 542 2.31 -18.14 -1.60
C GLY A 542 1.72 -16.84 -2.17
N TRP A 543 1.07 -16.03 -1.34
CA TRP A 543 0.54 -14.73 -1.74
C TRP A 543 1.60 -13.76 -2.22
N ASN A 544 2.76 -13.72 -1.57
CA ASN A 544 3.87 -12.88 -1.99
C ASN A 544 4.33 -13.23 -3.41
N THR A 545 4.53 -14.52 -3.70
CA THR A 545 4.91 -14.97 -5.06
C THR A 545 3.82 -14.67 -6.08
N PHE A 546 2.55 -14.89 -5.73
CA PHE A 546 1.41 -14.59 -6.60
C PHE A 546 1.34 -13.09 -6.96
N PHE A 547 1.46 -12.19 -5.98
CA PHE A 547 1.40 -10.75 -6.22
C PHE A 547 2.59 -10.25 -7.06
N LEU A 548 3.81 -10.77 -6.85
CA LEU A 548 4.95 -10.40 -7.67
C LEU A 548 4.80 -10.84 -9.13
N ILE A 549 4.30 -12.07 -9.36
CA ILE A 549 4.02 -12.58 -10.70
C ILE A 549 2.94 -11.72 -11.36
N LEU A 550 1.83 -11.48 -10.65
CA LEU A 550 0.72 -10.68 -11.15
C LEU A 550 1.16 -9.25 -11.51
N ALA A 551 1.91 -8.57 -10.64
CA ALA A 551 2.43 -7.25 -10.92
C ALA A 551 3.37 -7.22 -12.13
N THR A 552 4.23 -8.25 -12.28
CA THR A 552 5.12 -8.37 -13.44
C THR A 552 4.34 -8.56 -14.75
N VAL A 553 3.31 -9.41 -14.73
CA VAL A 553 2.44 -9.67 -15.89
C VAL A 553 1.68 -8.40 -16.28
N ILE A 554 1.08 -7.69 -15.32
CA ILE A 554 0.35 -6.44 -15.60
C ILE A 554 1.28 -5.39 -16.19
N LEU A 555 2.49 -5.22 -15.64
CA LEU A 555 3.46 -4.26 -16.18
C LEU A 555 3.92 -4.63 -17.60
N LYS A 556 4.11 -5.91 -17.90
CA LYS A 556 4.50 -6.39 -19.23
C LYS A 556 3.38 -6.32 -20.28
N LEU A 557 2.12 -6.47 -19.88
CA LEU A 557 0.98 -6.34 -20.80
C LEU A 557 0.71 -4.87 -21.17
N ARG A 558 1.20 -3.95 -20.34
CA ARG A 558 0.97 -2.52 -20.45
C ARG A 558 2.10 -1.76 -21.16
N THR A 559 3.29 -2.36 -21.19
CA THR A 559 4.44 -1.89 -22.00
C THR A 559 4.39 -2.53 -23.37
#